data_AF-A0A933ZYQ1-F1
#
_entry.id   AF-A0A933ZYQ1-F1
#
_cell.length_a   1.000
_cell.length_b   1.000
_cell.length_c   1.000
_cell.angle_alpha   90.00
_cell.angle_beta   90.00
_cell.angle_gamma   90.00
#
_symmetry.space_group_name_H-M   'P 1'
#
loop_
_entity.id
_entity.type
_entity.pdbx_description
1 polymer ?
#
loop_
_entity_poly.entity_id
_entity_poly.type
_entity_poly.pdbx_seq_one_letter_code
_entity_poly.pdbx_strand_id
1 'polypeptide(L)'
;MHTLALALALALPGLAAGTTVLPLTREEIAARSDTIVRARVLVRTPARSERTGRILTRTRLQVLETYKGKARREIELEQMGGTLGGATLVVPGDARIDQGEEVVLHLRCEGKERCHLFGLALGKFGVRSGPDGKRIAVRDLQGLSDSRSGPLGRDEIPLATLERELRRRP
;
A
#
# COMPACT_ATOMS: atom_id res chain seq x y z
N MET A 1 -46.57 7.49 48.90
CA MET A 1 -46.80 6.64 47.69
C MET A 1 -46.82 7.59 46.51
N HIS A 2 -45.85 7.75 45.61
CA HIS A 2 -44.72 6.95 45.14
C HIS A 2 -43.62 7.92 44.63
N THR A 3 -42.35 7.67 44.92
CA THR A 3 -41.21 8.41 44.34
C THR A 3 -40.83 7.74 43.02
N LEU A 4 -40.98 8.44 41.89
CA LEU A 4 -40.52 7.99 40.57
C LEU A 4 -38.99 8.10 40.49
N ALA A 5 -38.29 6.97 40.44
CA ALA A 5 -36.85 6.93 40.16
C ALA A 5 -36.63 6.80 38.64
N LEU A 6 -36.16 7.88 38.02
CA LEU A 6 -35.78 7.93 36.61
C LEU A 6 -34.37 7.33 36.46
N ALA A 7 -34.28 6.06 36.09
CA ALA A 7 -33.01 5.39 35.81
C ALA A 7 -32.49 5.83 34.44
N LEU A 8 -31.57 6.80 34.44
CA LEU A 8 -30.83 7.24 33.26
C LEU A 8 -29.78 6.18 32.91
N ALA A 9 -30.09 5.32 31.94
CA ALA A 9 -29.16 4.34 31.40
C ALA A 9 -28.01 5.06 30.67
N LEU A 10 -26.87 5.20 31.34
CA LEU A 10 -25.61 5.64 30.73
C LEU A 10 -25.19 4.60 29.68
N ALA A 11 -25.38 4.91 28.41
CA ALA A 11 -24.74 4.19 27.32
C ALA A 11 -23.23 4.46 27.38
N LEU A 12 -22.44 3.45 27.79
CA LEU A 12 -21.00 3.49 27.61
C LEU A 12 -20.71 3.40 26.09
N PRO A 13 -20.08 4.41 25.46
CA PRO A 13 -19.55 4.22 24.12
C PRO A 13 -18.36 3.28 24.24
N GLY A 14 -18.51 2.07 23.69
CA GLY A 14 -17.38 1.15 23.53
C GLY A 14 -16.32 1.82 22.66
N LEU A 15 -15.17 2.11 23.25
CA LEU A 15 -13.98 2.53 22.51
C LEU A 15 -13.59 1.37 21.57
N ALA A 16 -14.02 1.46 20.33
CA ALA A 16 -13.48 0.64 19.27
C ALA A 16 -12.00 0.99 19.15
N ALA A 17 -11.13 0.13 19.69
CA ALA A 17 -9.69 0.23 19.52
C ALA A 17 -9.36 -0.03 18.05
N GLY A 18 -9.49 1.01 17.23
CA GLY A 18 -8.96 1.04 15.88
C GLY A 18 -7.47 0.75 15.95
N THR A 19 -6.99 -0.13 15.09
CA THR A 19 -5.59 -0.56 15.06
C THR A 19 -4.72 0.65 14.65
N THR A 20 -4.18 1.39 15.62
CA THR A 20 -3.37 2.59 15.35
C THR A 20 -1.97 2.18 14.94
N VAL A 21 -1.68 2.18 13.64
CA VAL A 21 -0.33 2.01 13.11
C VAL A 21 0.31 3.40 13.02
N LEU A 22 1.42 3.62 13.71
CA LEU A 22 2.30 4.76 13.41
C LEU A 22 2.75 4.64 11.95
N PRO A 23 2.40 5.57 11.04
CA PRO A 23 2.81 5.45 9.66
C PRO A 23 4.33 5.60 9.58
N LEU A 24 5.00 4.59 9.04
CA LEU A 24 6.42 4.66 8.73
C LEU A 24 6.66 5.82 7.76
N THR A 25 7.69 6.61 8.02
CA THR A 25 8.17 7.67 7.12
C THR A 25 8.63 7.07 5.78
N ARG A 26 8.74 7.89 4.73
CA ARG A 26 9.25 7.42 3.42
C ARG A 26 10.64 6.83 3.55
N GLU A 27 11.46 7.46 4.39
CA GLU A 27 12.82 7.04 4.69
C GLU A 27 12.84 5.67 5.37
N GLU A 28 11.96 5.43 6.35
CA GLU A 28 11.85 4.13 7.01
C GLU A 28 11.31 3.04 6.07
N ILE A 29 10.32 3.37 5.24
CA ILE A 29 9.80 2.45 4.22
C ILE A 29 10.91 2.07 3.24
N ALA A 30 11.70 3.03 2.75
CA ALA A 30 12.82 2.77 1.85
C ALA A 30 13.93 1.96 2.52
N ALA A 31 14.32 2.33 3.74
CA ALA A 31 15.36 1.64 4.51
C ALA A 31 14.99 0.18 4.76
N ARG A 32 13.73 -0.07 5.12
CA ARG A 32 13.19 -1.40 5.39
C ARG A 32 12.65 -2.12 4.15
N SER A 33 12.80 -1.60 2.93
CA SER A 33 12.54 -2.39 1.73
C SER A 33 13.80 -3.14 1.33
N ASP A 34 13.69 -4.38 0.82
CA ASP A 34 14.86 -5.05 0.23
C ASP A 34 15.01 -4.75 -1.27
N THR A 35 13.91 -4.37 -1.91
CA THR A 35 13.83 -4.10 -3.34
C THR A 35 12.94 -2.88 -3.55
N ILE A 36 13.38 -1.92 -4.37
CA ILE A 36 12.57 -0.75 -4.73
C ILE A 36 12.65 -0.59 -6.25
N VAL A 37 11.50 -0.58 -6.91
CA VAL A 37 11.42 -0.54 -8.39
C VAL A 37 10.43 0.50 -8.86
N ARG A 38 10.68 1.08 -10.04
CA ARG A 38 9.65 1.67 -10.90
C ARG A 38 9.22 0.62 -11.91
N ALA A 39 7.92 0.44 -12.05
CA ALA A 39 7.36 -0.63 -12.86
C ALA A 39 6.07 -0.20 -13.58
N ARG A 40 5.75 -0.92 -14.65
CA ARG A 40 4.44 -0.87 -15.32
C ARG A 40 3.63 -2.09 -14.91
N VAL A 41 2.37 -1.88 -14.53
CA VAL A 41 1.45 -2.96 -14.17
C VAL A 41 0.89 -3.61 -15.43
N LEU A 42 1.16 -4.90 -15.63
CA LEU A 42 0.80 -5.62 -16.85
C LEU A 42 -0.58 -6.29 -16.75
N VAL A 43 -0.73 -7.23 -15.83
CA VAL A 43 -1.96 -8.01 -15.64
C VAL A 43 -2.13 -8.37 -14.17
N ARG A 44 -3.38 -8.41 -13.73
CA ARG A 44 -3.78 -8.80 -12.37
C ARG A 44 -4.67 -10.03 -12.44
N THR A 45 -4.30 -11.06 -11.69
CA THR A 45 -5.00 -12.34 -11.69
C THR A 45 -5.39 -12.68 -10.25
N PRO A 46 -6.69 -12.82 -9.94
CA PRO A 46 -7.10 -13.34 -8.65
C PRO A 46 -6.70 -14.81 -8.54
N ALA A 47 -6.22 -15.22 -7.38
CA ALA A 47 -5.81 -16.58 -7.12
C ALA A 47 -6.08 -16.95 -5.66
N ARG A 48 -5.85 -18.22 -5.34
CA ARG A 48 -5.93 -18.75 -3.99
C ARG A 48 -4.53 -19.09 -3.51
N SER A 49 -4.17 -18.64 -2.32
CA SER A 49 -2.90 -18.99 -1.68
C SER A 49 -2.79 -20.49 -1.53
N GLU A 50 -1.77 -21.10 -2.12
CA GLU A 50 -1.48 -22.53 -1.97
C GLU A 50 -1.17 -22.89 -0.51
N ARG A 51 -0.59 -21.94 0.25
CA ARG A 51 -0.21 -22.13 1.65
C ARG A 51 -1.35 -21.95 2.64
N THR A 52 -2.24 -20.98 2.40
CA THR A 52 -3.24 -20.56 3.40
C THR A 52 -4.69 -20.73 2.95
N GLY A 53 -4.92 -21.03 1.67
CA GLY A 53 -6.25 -21.07 1.08
C GLY A 53 -6.94 -19.70 0.97
N ARG A 54 -6.31 -18.60 1.38
CA ARG A 54 -6.88 -17.24 1.32
C ARG A 54 -6.89 -16.69 -0.10
N ILE A 55 -7.84 -15.80 -0.37
CA ILE A 55 -7.91 -15.06 -1.64
C ILE A 55 -6.73 -14.08 -1.70
N LEU A 56 -6.04 -14.06 -2.83
CA LEU A 56 -4.98 -13.11 -3.13
C LEU A 56 -5.07 -12.65 -4.57
N THR A 57 -4.33 -11.62 -4.91
CA THR A 57 -4.16 -11.14 -6.28
C THR A 57 -2.68 -11.21 -6.63
N ARG A 58 -2.37 -11.88 -7.74
CA ARG A 58 -1.04 -11.89 -8.36
C ARG A 58 -1.00 -10.83 -9.44
N THR A 59 -0.02 -9.94 -9.38
CA THR A 59 0.14 -8.83 -10.31
C THR A 59 1.49 -8.95 -11.01
N ARG A 60 1.47 -9.14 -12.34
CA ARG A 60 2.71 -9.13 -13.13
C ARG A 60 3.15 -7.70 -13.39
N LEU A 61 4.43 -7.44 -13.18
CA LEU A 61 5.03 -6.12 -13.26
C LEU A 61 6.22 -6.16 -14.21
N GLN A 62 6.23 -5.25 -15.19
CA GLN A 62 7.42 -4.97 -15.98
C GLN A 62 8.27 -3.94 -15.21
N VAL A 63 9.47 -4.33 -14.79
CA VAL A 63 10.41 -3.43 -14.12
C VAL A 63 11.02 -2.49 -15.15
N LEU A 64 10.79 -1.18 -14.96
CA LEU A 64 11.35 -0.11 -15.77
C LEU A 64 12.70 0.36 -15.20
N GLU A 65 12.80 0.40 -13.88
CA GLU A 65 14.01 0.82 -13.17
C GLU A 65 14.08 0.19 -11.78
N THR A 66 15.29 -0.14 -11.32
CA THR A 66 15.54 -0.64 -9.97
C THR A 66 16.35 0.40 -9.21
N TYR A 67 15.81 0.91 -8.10
CA TYR A 67 16.48 1.89 -7.25
C TYR A 67 17.23 1.25 -6.08
N LYS A 68 16.77 0.09 -5.62
CA LYS A 68 17.37 -0.67 -4.52
C LYS A 68 17.22 -2.17 -4.74
N GLY A 69 18.22 -2.94 -4.33
CA GLY A 69 18.24 -4.39 -4.43
C GLY A 69 18.48 -4.90 -5.85
N LYS A 70 18.04 -6.12 -6.12
CA LYS A 70 18.11 -6.75 -7.45
C LYS A 70 16.71 -7.23 -7.83
N ALA A 71 16.23 -6.79 -9.00
CA ALA A 71 14.96 -7.23 -9.56
C ALA A 71 15.18 -7.78 -10.97
N ARG A 72 14.39 -8.80 -11.34
CA ARG A 72 14.31 -9.28 -12.73
C ARG A 72 13.57 -8.24 -13.58
N ARG A 73 13.67 -8.35 -14.91
CA ARG A 73 12.93 -7.49 -15.85
C ARG A 73 11.41 -7.60 -15.65
N GLU A 74 10.95 -8.74 -15.18
CA GLU A 74 9.58 -8.98 -14.80
C GLU A 74 9.53 -9.65 -13.44
N ILE A 75 8.62 -9.21 -12.58
CA ILE A 75 8.39 -9.77 -11.24
C ILE A 75 6.90 -9.97 -11.01
N GLU A 76 6.55 -10.83 -10.06
CA GLU A 76 5.17 -11.03 -9.62
C GLU A 76 4.99 -10.44 -8.22
N LEU A 77 4.04 -9.53 -8.07
CA LEU A 77 3.62 -8.99 -6.79
C LEU A 77 2.41 -9.78 -6.28
N GLU A 78 2.51 -10.32 -5.08
CA GLU A 78 1.42 -11.00 -4.39
C GLU A 78 0.85 -10.12 -3.27
N GLN A 79 -0.40 -9.71 -3.42
CA GLN A 79 -1.17 -9.00 -2.40
C GLN A 79 -2.33 -9.85 -1.90
N MET A 80 -2.55 -9.89 -0.59
CA MET A 80 -3.75 -10.50 -0.03
C MET A 80 -4.99 -9.70 -0.45
N GLY A 81 -6.09 -10.40 -0.71
CA GLY A 81 -7.33 -9.78 -1.17
C GLY A 81 -7.57 -9.87 -2.67
N GLY A 82 -8.68 -9.27 -3.11
CA GLY A 82 -9.21 -9.40 -4.45
C GLY A 82 -10.55 -10.14 -4.47
N THR A 83 -11.04 -10.41 -5.68
CA THR A 83 -12.32 -11.10 -5.90
C THR A 83 -12.08 -12.39 -6.66
N LEU A 84 -12.52 -13.52 -6.10
CA LEU A 84 -12.39 -14.84 -6.72
C LEU A 84 -13.69 -15.63 -6.55
N GLY A 85 -14.30 -16.05 -7.65
CA GLY A 85 -15.53 -16.85 -7.62
C GLY A 85 -16.70 -16.17 -6.89
N GLY A 86 -16.84 -14.84 -7.05
CA GLY A 86 -17.90 -14.04 -6.39
C GLY A 86 -17.60 -13.65 -4.95
N ALA A 87 -16.60 -14.23 -4.29
CA ALA A 87 -16.17 -13.83 -2.95
C ALA A 87 -15.10 -12.74 -3.04
N THR A 88 -15.25 -11.69 -2.22
CA THR A 88 -14.28 -10.58 -2.15
C THR A 88 -13.60 -10.56 -0.78
N LEU A 89 -12.27 -10.49 -0.78
CA LEU A 89 -11.47 -10.21 0.41
C LEU A 89 -10.82 -8.83 0.24
N VAL A 90 -11.02 -7.96 1.23
CA VAL A 90 -10.40 -6.63 1.27
C VAL A 90 -9.41 -6.60 2.43
N VAL A 91 -8.22 -6.09 2.18
CA VAL A 91 -7.22 -5.80 3.23
C VAL A 91 -7.25 -4.29 3.47
N PRO A 92 -7.82 -3.83 4.61
CA PRO A 92 -7.86 -2.41 4.93
C PRO A 92 -6.46 -1.80 4.94
N GLY A 93 -6.31 -0.65 4.28
CA GLY A 93 -5.05 0.09 4.22
C GLY A 93 -4.02 -0.44 3.21
N ASP A 94 -4.27 -1.54 2.51
CA ASP A 94 -3.39 -2.00 1.44
C ASP A 94 -3.51 -1.13 0.18
N ALA A 95 -2.43 -1.07 -0.60
CA ALA A 95 -2.41 -0.29 -1.82
C ALA A 95 -3.32 -0.94 -2.87
N ARG A 96 -4.19 -0.14 -3.48
CA ARG A 96 -4.83 -0.55 -4.74
C ARG A 96 -3.82 -0.45 -5.87
N ILE A 97 -3.73 -1.50 -6.67
CA ILE A 97 -2.90 -1.53 -7.87
C ILE A 97 -3.81 -1.84 -9.03
N ASP A 98 -3.76 -1.01 -10.07
CA ASP A 98 -4.64 -1.08 -11.23
C ASP A 98 -3.84 -1.48 -12.47
N GLN A 99 -4.47 -2.20 -13.39
CA GLN A 99 -3.80 -2.60 -14.62
C GLN A 99 -3.44 -1.37 -15.47
N GLY A 100 -2.23 -1.33 -16.03
CA GLY A 100 -1.77 -0.28 -16.94
C GLY A 100 -1.11 0.93 -16.27
N GLU A 101 -1.19 1.09 -14.94
CA GLU A 101 -0.53 2.20 -14.26
C GLU A 101 1.01 2.02 -14.22
N GLU A 102 1.73 3.15 -14.11
CA GLU A 102 3.14 3.16 -13.76
C GLU A 102 3.27 3.47 -12.26
N VAL A 103 4.09 2.70 -11.55
CA VAL A 103 4.21 2.76 -10.09
C VAL A 103 5.66 2.71 -9.65
N VAL A 104 5.96 3.34 -8.51
CA VAL A 104 7.13 3.05 -7.70
C VAL A 104 6.69 2.20 -6.52
N LEU A 105 7.30 1.04 -6.34
CA LEU A 105 6.94 0.06 -5.33
C LEU A 105 8.12 -0.25 -4.42
N HIS A 106 7.81 -0.28 -3.13
CA HIS A 106 8.67 -0.74 -2.04
C HIS A 106 8.32 -2.18 -1.72
N LEU A 107 9.28 -3.09 -1.88
CA LEU A 107 9.03 -4.53 -1.93
C LEU A 107 9.89 -5.31 -0.93
N ARG A 108 9.36 -6.48 -0.57
CA ARG A 108 10.08 -7.62 -0.01
C ARG A 108 10.08 -8.75 -1.03
N CYS A 109 11.20 -8.97 -1.69
CA CYS A 109 11.39 -10.07 -2.64
C CYS A 109 12.25 -11.19 -2.05
N GLU A 110 13.11 -10.89 -1.07
CA GLU A 110 14.03 -11.87 -0.46
C GLU A 110 14.85 -12.66 -1.50
N GLY A 111 15.21 -12.02 -2.62
CA GLY A 111 15.94 -12.64 -3.73
C GLY A 111 15.10 -13.57 -4.64
N LYS A 112 13.78 -13.63 -4.47
CA LYS A 112 12.84 -14.46 -5.25
C LYS A 112 12.14 -13.63 -6.33
N GLU A 113 11.46 -14.31 -7.26
CA GLU A 113 10.64 -13.65 -8.30
C GLU A 113 9.32 -13.10 -7.77
N ARG A 114 8.78 -13.77 -6.74
CA ARG A 114 7.56 -13.36 -6.06
C ARG A 114 7.92 -12.40 -4.94
N CYS A 115 7.34 -11.21 -5.02
CA CYS A 115 7.54 -10.14 -4.07
C CYS A 115 6.23 -9.81 -3.35
N HIS A 116 6.34 -9.19 -2.19
CA HIS A 116 5.22 -8.62 -1.45
C HIS A 116 5.41 -7.11 -1.29
N LEU A 117 4.30 -6.38 -1.25
CA LEU A 117 4.32 -4.95 -0.99
C LEU A 117 4.74 -4.70 0.46
N PHE A 118 5.76 -3.87 0.67
CA PHE A 118 6.19 -3.49 2.01
C PHE A 118 5.48 -2.19 2.44
N GLY A 119 4.83 -2.22 3.60
CA GLY A 119 4.21 -1.02 4.17
C GLY A 119 2.82 -0.68 3.62
N LEU A 120 2.12 -1.65 3.01
CA LEU A 120 0.74 -1.46 2.53
C LEU A 120 0.65 -0.26 1.57
N ALA A 121 -0.34 0.62 1.70
CA ALA A 121 -0.45 1.83 0.87
C ALA A 121 0.78 2.76 0.94
N LEU A 122 1.54 2.76 2.04
CA LEU A 122 2.79 3.53 2.15
C LEU A 122 3.87 2.98 1.20
N GLY A 123 3.76 1.73 0.77
CA GLY A 123 4.71 1.09 -0.14
C GLY A 123 4.56 1.47 -1.61
N LYS A 124 3.51 2.21 -1.99
CA LYS A 124 3.19 2.52 -3.38
C LYS A 124 3.22 4.03 -3.62
N PHE A 125 3.83 4.43 -4.73
CA PHE A 125 3.49 5.66 -5.43
C PHE A 125 2.97 5.33 -6.82
N GLY A 126 1.82 5.86 -7.21
CA GLY A 126 1.41 5.95 -8.61
C GLY A 126 2.16 7.08 -9.31
N VAL A 127 2.56 6.87 -10.56
CA VAL A 127 3.30 7.85 -11.36
C VAL A 127 2.39 8.39 -12.45
N ARG A 128 2.02 9.67 -12.35
CA ARG A 128 1.17 10.36 -13.32
C ARG A 128 1.86 11.58 -13.92
N SER A 129 1.25 12.15 -14.95
CA SER A 129 1.58 13.49 -15.44
C SER A 129 0.90 14.53 -14.55
N GLY A 130 1.67 15.53 -14.11
CA GLY A 130 1.17 16.70 -13.40
C GLY A 130 0.58 17.74 -14.35
N PRO A 131 -0.03 18.80 -13.81
CA PRO A 131 -0.63 19.88 -14.61
C PRO A 131 0.37 20.59 -15.53
N ASP A 132 1.66 20.64 -15.13
CA ASP A 132 2.75 21.23 -15.90
C ASP A 132 3.39 20.24 -16.89
N GLY A 133 2.78 19.07 -17.10
CA GLY A 133 3.28 17.99 -17.95
C GLY A 133 4.43 17.19 -17.34
N LYS A 134 4.96 17.57 -16.17
CA LYS A 134 6.05 16.82 -15.52
C LYS A 134 5.52 15.59 -14.80
N ARG A 135 6.36 14.56 -14.69
CA ARG A 135 6.01 13.34 -13.96
C ARG A 135 6.02 13.59 -12.45
N ILE A 136 4.98 13.13 -11.78
CA ILE A 136 4.81 13.22 -10.32
C ILE A 136 4.52 11.84 -9.73
N ALA A 137 5.05 11.59 -8.54
CA ALA A 137 4.85 10.39 -7.75
C ALA A 137 3.83 10.69 -6.64
N VAL A 138 2.82 9.83 -6.53
CA VAL A 138 1.60 10.14 -5.78
C VAL A 138 1.19 8.93 -4.98
N ARG A 139 1.10 9.10 -3.68
CA ARG A 139 0.67 8.08 -2.75
C ARG A 139 -0.69 8.49 -2.20
N ASP A 140 -1.67 7.65 -2.49
CA ASP A 140 -3.03 7.81 -1.98
C ASP A 140 -3.17 7.05 -0.68
N LEU A 141 -3.33 7.80 0.42
CA LEU A 141 -3.54 7.26 1.77
C LEU A 141 -4.98 7.48 2.24
N GLN A 142 -5.91 7.79 1.33
CA GLN A 142 -7.32 7.94 1.68
C GLN A 142 -7.84 6.73 2.45
N GLY A 143 -8.45 7.00 3.61
CA GLY A 143 -8.94 5.98 4.53
C GLY A 143 -7.90 5.48 5.55
N LEU A 144 -6.66 5.99 5.52
CA LEU A 144 -5.68 5.80 6.59
C LEU A 144 -5.66 7.01 7.54
N SER A 145 -5.43 6.75 8.82
CA SER A 145 -5.34 7.78 9.86
C SER A 145 -4.10 7.58 10.72
N ASP A 146 -3.39 8.67 10.98
CA ASP A 146 -2.35 8.76 12.00
C ASP A 146 -2.99 9.25 13.31
N SER A 147 -2.63 8.62 14.43
CA SER A 147 -3.13 8.98 15.75
C SER A 147 -2.67 10.36 16.23
N ARG A 148 -1.57 10.90 15.68
CA ARG A 148 -1.06 12.24 16.03
C ARG A 148 -1.56 13.32 15.08
N SER A 149 -1.72 12.96 13.81
CA SER A 149 -1.86 13.94 12.72
C SER A 149 -3.25 13.91 12.07
N GLY A 150 -4.11 12.94 12.44
CA GLY A 150 -5.42 12.75 11.82
C GLY A 150 -5.34 11.98 10.50
N PRO A 151 -6.35 12.11 9.62
CA PRO A 151 -6.38 11.44 8.32
C PRO A 151 -5.10 11.72 7.51
N LEU A 152 -4.46 10.66 7.03
CA LEU A 152 -3.32 10.80 6.13
C LEU A 152 -3.86 11.20 4.75
N GLY A 153 -3.45 12.39 4.32
CA GLY A 153 -3.81 12.93 3.01
C GLY A 153 -3.02 12.29 1.87
N ARG A 154 -3.07 12.96 0.73
CA ARG A 154 -2.29 12.62 -0.45
C ARG A 154 -0.85 13.10 -0.29
N ASP A 155 0.13 12.22 -0.45
CA ASP A 155 1.56 12.61 -0.58
C ASP A 155 1.90 12.68 -2.07
N GLU A 156 2.35 13.86 -2.51
CA GLU A 156 2.62 14.17 -3.92
C GLU A 156 3.95 14.92 -4.04
N ILE A 157 4.86 14.37 -4.81
CA ILE A 157 6.18 14.96 -5.08
C ILE A 157 6.58 14.77 -6.55
N PRO A 158 7.45 15.64 -7.12
CA PRO A 158 8.03 15.38 -8.43
C PRO A 158 8.71 14.02 -8.48
N LEU A 159 8.47 13.24 -9.53
CA LEU A 159 9.07 11.90 -9.67
C LEU A 159 10.60 11.99 -9.56
N ALA A 160 11.21 12.95 -10.25
CA ALA A 160 12.65 13.18 -10.22
C ALA A 160 13.20 13.45 -8.80
N THR A 161 12.38 14.02 -7.91
CA THR A 161 12.75 14.20 -6.49
C THR A 161 12.75 12.87 -5.75
N LEU A 162 11.67 12.09 -5.88
CA LEU A 162 11.60 10.75 -5.28
C LEU A 162 12.78 9.88 -5.75
N GLU A 163 13.04 9.83 -7.05
CA GLU A 163 14.11 8.99 -7.58
C GLU A 163 15.50 9.42 -7.07
N ARG A 164 15.73 10.72 -6.90
CA ARG A 164 16.99 11.24 -6.31
C ARG A 164 17.12 10.82 -4.85
N GLU A 165 16.03 10.85 -4.08
CA GLU A 165 16.02 10.38 -2.68
C GLU A 165 16.34 8.89 -2.61
N LEU A 166 15.71 8.07 -3.46
CA LEU A 166 15.92 6.62 -3.50
C LEU A 166 17.35 6.25 -3.92
N ARG A 167 17.91 6.92 -4.94
CA ARG A 167 19.28 6.63 -5.42
C ARG A 167 20.38 7.02 -4.41
N ARG A 168 20.11 7.95 -3.49
CA ARG A 168 21.07 8.34 -2.43
C ARG A 168 21.15 7.32 -1.29
N ARG A 169 20.20 6.37 -1.22
CA ARG A 169 20.04 5.46 -0.08
C ARG A 169 19.77 4.03 -0.58
N PRO A 170 20.79 3.35 -1.13
CA PRO A 170 20.65 1.98 -1.63
C PRO A 170 20.30 0.97 -0.53
#